data_AF-A0A2E2QQ96-F1
#
_entry.id   AF-A0A2E2QQ96-F1
#
_cell.length_a   1.000
_cell.length_b   1.000
_cell.length_c   1.000
_cell.angle_alpha   90.00
_cell.angle_beta   90.00
_cell.angle_gamma   90.00
#
_symmetry.space_group_name_H-M   'P 1'
#
loop_
_entity.id
_entity.type
_entity.pdbx_description
1 polymer ?
#
loop_
_entity_poly.entity_id
_entity_poly.type
_entity_poly.pdbx_seq_one_letter_code
_entity_poly.pdbx_strand_id
1 'polypeptide(L)'
;MKLFDPNNHTCSKKHEEIYAFYALIYTIVDFSAAIFFIGGSILFFYESTTYIGTWLFLIGSIFFALRPTTRLLRELAYIRAGKYEEIKVS
;
A
#
# COMPACT_ATOMS: atom_id res chain seq x y z
N MET A 1 -0.11 -20.49 -9.62
CA MET A 1 -0.01 -19.01 -9.68
C MET A 1 1.41 -18.57 -9.32
N LYS A 2 2.03 -17.63 -10.06
CA LYS A 2 3.39 -17.15 -9.77
C LYS A 2 3.31 -15.90 -8.89
N LEU A 3 4.15 -15.80 -7.86
CA LEU A 3 4.22 -14.63 -6.98
C LEU A 3 4.59 -13.36 -7.77
N PHE A 4 3.87 -12.27 -7.53
CA PHE A 4 4.05 -10.96 -8.19
C PHE A 4 3.84 -10.95 -9.70
N ASP A 5 3.15 -11.97 -10.26
CA ASP A 5 2.76 -11.95 -11.66
C ASP A 5 1.72 -10.84 -11.90
N PRO A 6 1.96 -9.93 -12.86
CA PRO A 6 1.01 -8.89 -13.19
C PRO A 6 -0.38 -9.41 -13.52
N ASN A 7 -0.52 -10.64 -14.03
CA ASN A 7 -1.81 -11.19 -14.46
C ASN A 7 -2.63 -11.80 -13.31
N ASN A 8 -2.09 -11.86 -12.09
CA ASN A 8 -2.79 -12.46 -10.95
C ASN A 8 -4.12 -11.78 -10.60
N HIS A 9 -4.30 -10.52 -10.97
CA HIS A 9 -5.51 -9.76 -10.65
C HIS A 9 -6.73 -10.15 -11.49
N THR A 10 -6.55 -10.82 -12.64
CA THR A 10 -7.65 -11.26 -13.53
C THR A 10 -7.92 -12.77 -13.45
N CYS A 11 -7.22 -13.50 -12.57
CA CYS A 11 -7.37 -14.96 -12.45
C CYS A 11 -8.78 -15.39 -12.04
N SER A 12 -9.49 -14.56 -11.26
CA SER A 12 -10.90 -14.77 -10.92
C SER A 12 -11.55 -13.47 -10.45
N LYS A 13 -12.90 -13.42 -10.38
CA LYS A 13 -13.63 -12.26 -9.83
C LYS A 13 -13.15 -11.88 -8.42
N LYS A 14 -12.79 -12.87 -7.60
CA LYS A 14 -12.26 -12.62 -6.25
C LYS A 14 -10.89 -11.96 -6.28
N HIS A 15 -10.05 -12.29 -7.26
CA HIS A 15 -8.76 -11.61 -7.45
C HIS A 15 -8.93 -10.16 -7.90
N GLU A 16 -9.95 -9.87 -8.73
CA GLU A 16 -10.28 -8.51 -9.15
C GLU A 16 -10.75 -7.66 -7.95
N GLU A 17 -11.62 -8.20 -7.10
CA GLU A 17 -12.08 -7.54 -5.87
C GLU A 17 -10.91 -7.25 -4.91
N ILE A 18 -10.04 -8.24 -4.69
CA ILE A 18 -8.82 -8.08 -3.88
C ILE A 18 -7.93 -6.99 -4.48
N TYR A 19 -7.73 -7.00 -5.80
CA TYR A 19 -6.93 -5.98 -6.48
C TYR A 19 -7.47 -4.57 -6.24
N ALA A 20 -8.77 -4.36 -6.47
CA ALA A 20 -9.42 -3.06 -6.32
C ALA A 20 -9.30 -2.52 -4.89
N PHE A 21 -9.51 -3.38 -3.89
CA PHE A 21 -9.38 -3.01 -2.48
C PHE A 21 -7.95 -2.58 -2.13
N TYR A 22 -6.95 -3.37 -2.53
CA TYR A 22 -5.54 -3.03 -2.27
C TYR A 22 -5.06 -1.83 -3.09
N ALA A 23 -5.60 -1.60 -4.29
CA ALA A 23 -5.31 -0.41 -5.08
C ALA A 23 -5.81 0.88 -4.37
N LEU A 24 -6.99 0.82 -3.75
CA LEU A 24 -7.49 1.92 -2.92
C LEU A 24 -6.59 2.17 -1.70
N ILE A 25 -6.24 1.11 -0.95
CA ILE A 25 -5.34 1.23 0.21
C ILE A 25 -4.00 1.84 -0.19
N TYR A 26 -3.39 1.32 -1.26
CA TYR A 26 -2.13 1.83 -1.79
C TYR A 26 -2.22 3.31 -2.14
N THR A 27 -3.29 3.72 -2.80
CA THR A 27 -3.54 5.12 -3.18
C THR A 27 -3.62 6.01 -1.94
N ILE A 28 -4.37 5.59 -0.92
CA ILE A 28 -4.49 6.33 0.35
C ILE A 28 -3.13 6.46 1.04
N VAL A 29 -2.36 5.38 1.11
CA VAL A 29 -1.02 5.38 1.72
C VAL A 29 -0.07 6.33 1.01
N ASP A 30 -0.04 6.30 -0.33
CA ASP A 30 0.82 7.16 -1.14
C ASP A 30 0.46 8.64 -1.00
N PHE A 31 -0.84 8.97 -1.07
CA PHE A 31 -1.29 10.35 -0.84
C PHE A 31 -1.01 10.83 0.57
N SER A 32 -1.19 9.97 1.57
CA SER A 32 -0.87 10.29 2.97
C SER A 32 0.63 10.61 3.11
N ALA A 33 1.51 9.75 2.57
CA ALA A 33 2.95 9.99 2.56
C ALA A 33 3.29 11.33 1.90
N ALA A 34 2.71 11.61 0.73
CA ALA A 34 2.92 12.87 0.01
C ALA A 34 2.49 14.09 0.81
N ILE A 35 1.31 14.06 1.44
CA ILE A 35 0.82 15.17 2.28
C ILE A 35 1.78 15.44 3.44
N PHE A 36 2.21 14.38 4.14
CA PHE A 36 3.14 14.51 5.26
C PHE A 36 4.50 15.05 4.82
N PHE A 37 5.07 14.57 3.72
CA PHE A 37 6.34 15.05 3.20
C PHE A 37 6.26 16.50 2.72
N ILE A 38 5.22 16.87 1.97
CA ILE A 38 5.04 18.24 1.48
C ILE A 38 4.84 19.18 2.67
N GLY A 39 3.97 18.83 3.61
CA GLY A 39 3.73 19.60 4.83
C GLY A 39 5.00 19.77 5.65
N GLY A 40 5.74 18.69 5.89
CA GLY A 40 7.04 18.73 6.56
C GLY A 40 8.06 19.60 5.83
N SER A 41 8.07 19.57 4.50
CA SER A 41 9.01 20.34 3.67
C SER A 41 8.79 21.84 3.82
N ILE A 42 7.52 22.26 3.85
CA ILE A 42 7.14 23.65 4.09
C ILE A 42 7.61 24.10 5.49
N LEU A 43 7.46 23.24 6.51
CA LEU A 43 7.90 23.57 7.88
C LEU A 43 9.41 23.67 8.04
N PHE A 44 10.21 23.11 7.14
CA PHE A 44 11.67 23.27 7.17
C PHE A 44 12.15 24.63 6.67
N PHE A 45 11.28 25.50 6.15
CA PHE A 45 11.67 26.88 5.78
C PHE A 45 11.90 27.82 6.97
N TYR A 46 11.48 27.43 8.17
CA TYR A 46 11.72 28.19 9.38
C TYR A 46 12.29 27.29 10.48
N GLU A 47 13.35 27.77 11.15
CA GLU A 47 14.01 27.02 12.22
C GLU A 47 13.05 26.70 13.38
N SER A 48 12.14 27.64 13.70
CA SER A 48 11.15 27.47 14.77
C SER A 48 10.14 26.33 14.53
N THR A 49 9.89 25.95 13.27
CA THR A 49 8.93 24.88 12.92
C THR A 49 9.61 23.55 12.55
N THR A 50 10.94 23.52 12.54
CA THR A 50 11.75 22.36 12.11
C THR A 50 11.50 21.11 12.96
N TYR A 51 11.28 21.26 14.28
CA TYR A 51 10.94 20.13 15.15
C TYR A 51 9.65 19.42 14.69
N ILE A 52 8.61 20.19 14.36
CA ILE A 52 7.34 19.66 13.87
C ILE A 52 7.51 19.08 12.46
N GLY A 53 8.26 19.77 11.59
CA GLY A 53 8.58 19.29 10.24
C GLY A 53 9.28 17.92 10.24
N THR A 54 10.19 17.71 11.19
CA THR A 54 10.90 16.43 11.37
C THR A 54 9.93 15.28 11.66
N TRP A 55 8.95 15.49 12.54
CA TRP A 55 7.94 14.47 12.84
C TRP A 55 7.01 14.20 11.67
N LEU A 56 6.59 15.23 10.91
CA LEU A 56 5.82 15.02 9.68
C LEU A 56 6.61 14.18 8.67
N PHE A 57 7.91 14.45 8.50
CA PHE A 57 8.77 13.64 7.64
C PHE A 57 8.92 12.20 8.13
N LEU A 58 9.05 11.98 9.43
CA LEU A 58 9.11 10.62 9.98
C LEU A 58 7.80 9.87 9.71
N ILE A 59 6.65 10.50 9.94
CA ILE A 59 5.34 9.91 9.66
C ILE A 59 5.20 9.62 8.16
N GLY A 60 5.53 10.57 7.30
CA GLY A 60 5.54 10.37 5.84
C GLY A 60 6.43 9.19 5.42
N SER A 61 7.59 9.03 6.06
CA SER A 61 8.51 7.90 5.83
C SER A 61 7.92 6.56 6.24
N ILE A 62 7.19 6.52 7.37
CA ILE A 62 6.46 5.32 7.79
C ILE A 62 5.40 4.95 6.75
N PHE A 63 4.59 5.91 6.29
CA PHE A 63 3.61 5.65 5.21
C PHE A 63 4.30 5.18 3.93
N PHE A 64 5.42 5.79 3.54
CA PHE A 64 6.18 5.35 2.37
C PHE A 64 6.66 3.90 2.51
N ALA A 65 7.08 3.48 3.70
CA ALA A 65 7.45 2.09 4.00
C ALA A 65 6.26 1.11 4.00
N LEU A 66 5.02 1.59 4.16
CA LEU A 66 3.83 0.73 4.03
C LEU A 66 3.57 0.31 2.57
N ARG A 67 4.11 1.02 1.58
CA ARG A 67 3.92 0.72 0.15
C ARG A 67 4.36 -0.70 -0.26
N PRO A 68 5.59 -1.17 0.04
CA PRO A 68 5.95 -2.57 -0.21
C PRO A 68 5.12 -3.56 0.63
N THR A 69 4.70 -3.16 1.84
CA THR A 69 3.90 -3.99 2.75
C THR A 69 2.50 -4.27 2.18
N THR A 70 1.82 -3.26 1.64
CA THR A 70 0.49 -3.43 1.02
C THR A 70 0.56 -4.33 -0.21
N ARG A 71 1.63 -4.21 -1.01
CA ARG A 71 1.88 -5.11 -2.15
C ARG A 71 2.06 -6.56 -1.69
N LEU A 72 2.85 -6.79 -0.64
CA LEU A 72 3.07 -8.13 -0.09
C LEU A 72 1.77 -8.75 0.45
N LEU A 73 0.99 -7.98 1.20
CA LEU A 73 -0.29 -8.43 1.75
C LEU A 73 -1.29 -8.81 0.65
N ARG A 74 -1.29 -8.08 -0.48
CA ARG A 74 -2.09 -8.43 -1.66
C ARG A 74 -1.70 -9.78 -2.26
N GLU A 75 -0.40 -10.05 -2.43
CA GLU A 75 0.07 -11.35 -2.94
C GLU A 75 -0.35 -12.51 -2.02
N LEU A 76 -0.24 -12.31 -0.69
CA LEU A 76 -0.71 -13.30 0.28
C LEU A 76 -2.23 -13.52 0.20
N ALA A 77 -3.00 -12.46 -0.05
CA ALA A 77 -4.44 -12.55 -0.25
C ALA A 77 -4.79 -13.35 -1.52
N TYR A 78 -4.06 -13.15 -2.62
CA TYR A 78 -4.24 -13.95 -3.84
C TYR A 78 -3.93 -15.44 -3.61
N ILE A 79 -2.82 -15.77 -2.95
CA ILE A 79 -2.48 -17.17 -2.64
C ILE A 79 -3.59 -17.83 -1.81
N ARG A 80 -4.14 -17.12 -0.83
CA ARG A 80 -5.27 -17.61 -0.04
C ARG A 80 -6.52 -17.80 -0.90
N ALA A 81 -6.84 -16.84 -1.77
CA ALA A 81 -8.01 -16.92 -2.65
C ALA A 81 -7.93 -18.13 -3.59
N GLY A 82 -6.79 -18.36 -4.25
CA GLY A 82 -6.59 -19.51 -5.13
C GLY A 82 -6.76 -20.86 -4.42
N LYS A 83 -6.21 -21.02 -3.20
CA LYS A 83 -6.38 -22.25 -2.40
C LYS A 83 -7.85 -22.57 -2.10
N TYR A 84 -8.69 -21.56 -1.85
CA TYR A 84 -10.12 -21.78 -1.59
C TYR A 84 -10.90 -22.13 -2.85
N GLU A 85 -10.46 -21.70 -4.03
CA GLU A 85 -11.09 -22.08 -5.30
C GLU A 85 -10.83 -23.55 -5.62
N GLU A 86 -9.62 -24.06 -5.37
CA GLU A 86 -9.29 -25.49 -5.55
C GLU A 86 -10.20 -26.40 -4.69
N ILE A 87 -10.44 -26.04 -3.42
CA ILE A 87 -11.29 -26.83 -2.49
C ILE A 87 -12.76 -26.85 -2.92
N LYS A 88 -13.25 -25.79 -3.58
CA LYS A 88 -14.66 -25.73 -4.03
C LYS A 88 -14.95 -26.61 -5.25
N VAL A 89 -13.91 -27.07 -5.93
CA VAL A 89 -14.03 -27.84 -7.19
C VAL A 89 -13.79 -29.35 -6.96
N SER A 90 -13.31 -29.77 -5.78
CA SER A 90 -13.18 -31.18 -5.37
C SER A 90 -14.42 -31.69 -4.63
#